data_AF-A0A7S9LMK5-F1
#
_entry.id   AF-A0A7S9LMK5-F1
#
_cell.length_a   1.000
_cell.length_b   1.000
_cell.length_c   1.000
_cell.angle_alpha   90.00
_cell.angle_beta   90.00
_cell.angle_gamma   90.00
#
_symmetry.space_group_name_H-M   'P 1'
#
loop_
_entity.id
_entity.type
_entity.pdbx_description
1 polymer ?
#
loop_
_entity_poly.entity_id
_entity_poly.type
_entity_poly.pdbx_seq_one_letter_code
_entity_poly.pdbx_strand_id
1 'polypeptide(L)' 'MDVPKLEDYVASHGFGDVTQDGIQLAQILIARGDDYATAAAEVTARGFTEAPEELTD' A
#
# COMPACT_ATOMS: atom_id res chain seq x y z
N MET A 1 5.12 13.42 -4.35
CA MET A 1 6.11 12.48 -3.74
C MET A 1 5.36 11.71 -2.67
N ASP A 2 4.43 10.85 -3.09
CA ASP A 2 3.39 10.33 -2.19
C ASP A 2 3.39 8.80 -2.08
N VAL A 3 4.14 8.12 -2.97
CA VAL A 3 4.33 6.66 -2.92
C VAL A 3 5.07 6.22 -1.64
N PRO A 4 6.17 6.86 -1.18
CA PRO A 4 6.81 6.45 0.07
C PRO A 4 5.88 6.57 1.29
N LYS A 5 5.00 7.57 1.32
CA LYS A 5 4.02 7.74 2.41
C LYS A 5 2.93 6.68 2.39
N LEU A 6 2.60 6.16 1.22
CA LEU A 6 1.66 5.05 1.06
C LEU A 6 2.29 3.75 1.57
N GLU A 7 3.53 3.45 1.19
CA GLU A 7 4.25 2.27 1.69
C GLU A 7 4.38 2.31 3.21
N ASP A 8 4.77 3.46 3.78
CA ASP A 8 4.80 3.67 5.24
C ASP A 8 3.43 3.47 5.89
N TYR A 9 2.35 3.93 5.24
CA TYR A 9 0.99 3.75 5.74
C TYR A 9 0.60 2.26 5.75
N VAL A 10 0.83 1.54 4.66
CA VAL A 10 0.49 0.10 4.57
C VAL A 10 1.29 -0.71 5.60
N ALA A 11 2.60 -0.47 5.69
CA ALA A 11 3.47 -1.15 6.64
C ALA A 11 3.10 -0.85 8.11
N SER A 12 2.81 0.42 8.45
CA SER A 12 2.41 0.81 9.81
C SER A 12 1.08 0.21 10.27
N HIS A 13 0.23 -0.22 9.33
CA HIS A 13 -1.02 -0.91 9.64
C HIS A 13 -0.90 -2.45 9.64
N GLY A 14 0.31 -2.98 9.45
CA GLY A 14 0.57 -4.41 9.55
C GLY A 14 0.12 -5.22 8.34
N PHE A 15 -0.04 -4.58 7.18
CA PHE A 15 -0.44 -5.27 5.94
C PHE A 15 0.74 -5.83 5.13
N GLY A 16 1.97 -5.70 5.65
CA GLY A 16 3.20 -6.08 4.96
C GLY A 16 3.63 -5.04 3.91
N ASP A 17 4.45 -5.48 2.96
CA ASP A 17 4.98 -4.63 1.91
C ASP A 17 4.01 -4.50 0.74
N VAL A 18 4.05 -3.38 0.04
CA VAL A 18 3.20 -3.15 -1.14
C VAL A 18 3.84 -3.84 -2.35
N THR A 19 3.05 -4.62 -3.10
CA THR A 19 3.54 -5.24 -4.33
C THR A 19 3.78 -4.21 -5.44
N GLN A 20 4.56 -4.56 -6.46
CA GLN A 20 4.79 -3.66 -7.59
C GLN A 20 3.49 -3.26 -8.33
N ASP A 21 2.49 -4.16 -8.38
CA ASP A 21 1.18 -3.86 -8.96
C ASP A 21 0.37 -2.92 -8.05
N GLY A 22 0.50 -3.07 -6.72
CA GLY A 22 -0.03 -2.13 -5.74
C GLY A 22 0.53 -0.73 -5.89
N ILE A 23 1.85 -0.62 -6.10
CA ILE A 23 2.52 0.68 -6.35
C ILE A 23 1.97 1.34 -7.62
N GLN A 24 1.78 0.58 -8.70
CA GLN A 24 1.22 1.12 -9.94
C GLN A 24 -0.23 1.59 -9.76
N LEU A 25 -1.05 0.81 -9.05
CA LEU A 25 -2.42 1.21 -8.71
C LEU A 25 -2.43 2.48 -7.86
N ALA A 26 -1.62 2.54 -6.81
CA ALA A 26 -1.46 3.70 -5.95
C ALA A 26 -1.10 4.97 -6.75
N GLN A 27 -0.14 4.87 -7.67
CA GLN A 27 0.25 5.99 -8.53
C GLN A 27 -0.92 6.48 -9.39
N ILE A 28 -1.74 5.58 -9.93
CA ILE A 28 -2.93 5.94 -10.72
C ILE A 28 -3.96 6.67 -9.85
N LEU A 29 -4.24 6.18 -8.64
CA LEU A 29 -5.20 6.77 -7.71
C LEU A 29 -4.76 8.18 -7.27
N ILE A 30 -3.49 8.31 -6.87
CA ILE A 30 -2.90 9.60 -6.48
C ILE A 30 -2.91 10.58 -7.67
N ALA A 31 -2.58 10.13 -8.88
CA ALA A 31 -2.63 10.97 -10.07
C ALA A 31 -4.05 11.45 -10.42
N ARG A 32 -5.09 10.74 -9.96
CA ARG A 32 -6.50 11.13 -10.11
C ARG A 32 -6.99 12.07 -9.01
N GLY A 33 -6.19 12.29 -7.97
CA GLY A 33 -6.46 13.22 -6.89
C GLY A 33 -6.76 12.56 -5.53
N ASP A 34 -6.67 11.23 -5.44
CA ASP A 34 -6.80 10.55 -4.14
C ASP A 34 -5.57 10.85 -3.26
N ASP A 35 -5.79 10.92 -1.95
CA ASP A 35 -4.67 11.00 -1.01
C ASP A 35 -4.01 9.62 -0.82
N TYR A 36 -2.80 9.63 -0.26
CA TYR A 36 -2.01 8.41 -0.06
C TYR A 36 -2.71 7.41 0.89
N ALA A 37 -3.54 7.86 1.82
CA ALA A 37 -4.24 6.99 2.77
C ALA A 37 -5.41 6.26 2.09
N THR A 38 -6.15 6.96 1.24
CA THR A 38 -7.22 6.40 0.41
C THR A 38 -6.65 5.40 -0.59
N ALA A 39 -5.55 5.76 -1.26
CA ALA A 39 -4.86 4.86 -2.18
C ALA A 39 -4.31 3.62 -1.45
N ALA A 40 -3.76 3.78 -0.23
CA ALA A 40 -3.27 2.66 0.58
C ALA A 40 -4.41 1.70 0.96
N ALA A 41 -5.55 2.24 1.41
CA ALA A 41 -6.72 1.45 1.75
C ALA A 41 -7.20 0.61 0.56
N GLU A 42 -7.21 1.17 -0.65
CA GLU A 42 -7.61 0.47 -1.87
C GLU A 42 -6.62 -0.63 -2.27
N VAL A 43 -5.31 -0.34 -2.18
CA VAL A 43 -4.23 -1.31 -2.42
C VAL A 43 -4.36 -2.51 -1.48
N THR A 44 -4.54 -2.26 -0.19
CA THR A 44 -4.74 -3.30 0.82
C THR A 44 -6.04 -4.07 0.60
N ALA A 45 -7.17 -3.39 0.37
CA ALA A 45 -8.47 -4.03 0.20
C ALA A 45 -8.51 -4.98 -1.02
N ARG A 46 -7.70 -4.70 -2.04
CA ARG A 46 -7.56 -5.54 -3.24
C ARG A 46 -6.49 -6.62 -3.12
N GLY A 47 -5.78 -6.71 -1.99
CA GLY A 47 -4.75 -7.71 -1.74
C GLY A 47 -3.45 -7.46 -2.50
N PHE A 48 -3.12 -6.20 -2.82
CA PHE A 48 -1.84 -5.83 -3.43
C PHE A 48 -0.75 -5.60 -2.38
N THR A 49 -0.75 -6.40 -1.32
CA THR A 49 0.29 -6.41 -0.28
C THR A 49 0.81 -7.82 -0.08
N GLU A 50 2.08 -7.94 0.26
CA GLU A 50 2.67 -9.20 0.69
C GLU A 50 2.23 -9.50 2.12
N ALA A 51 1.99 -10.77 2.47
CA ALA A 51 1.67 -11.12 3.84
C ALA A 51 2.82 -10.64 4.74
N PRO A 52 2.53 -9.95 5.87
CA PRO A 52 3.58 -9.64 6.83
C PRO A 52 4.25 -10.96 7.21
N GLU A 53 5.58 -11.02 7.13
CA GLU A 53 6.33 -12.22 7.51
C GLU A 53 5.84 -12.68 8.90
N GLU A 54 5.15 -13.83 8.95
CA GLU A 54 4.75 -14.41 10.21
C GLU A 54 6.04 -14.74 10.97
N LEU A 55 6.28 -14.04 12.08
CA LEU A 55 7.31 -14.40 13.05
C LEU A 55 6.97 -15.80 13.58
N THR A 56 7.50 -16.84 12.94
CA THR A 56 7.47 -18.20 13.47
C THR A 56 8.48 -18.28 14.60
N ASP A 57 7.98 -18.36 15.84
CA ASP A 57 8.70 -18.64 17.09
C ASP A 57 9.21 -20.09 17.14
#